data_AF-S0FEU3-F1
#
_entry.id   AF-S0FEU3-F1
#
_cell.length_a   1.000
_cell.length_b   1.000
_cell.length_c   1.000
_cell.angle_alpha   90.00
_cell.angle_beta   90.00
_cell.angle_gamma   90.00
#
_symmetry.space_group_name_H-M   'P 1'
#
loop_
_entity.id
_entity.type
_entity.pdbx_description
1 polymer ?
#
loop_
_entity_poly.entity_id
_entity_poly.type
_entity_poly.pdbx_seq_one_letter_code
_entity_poly.pdbx_strand_id
1 'polypeptide(L)'
;MNRIGYDKFEQRTNLKYCNGAETFYTYDPQRRRLQNLTVNSGGNTTMDNAYTYDAVSNVLSVVNGASVPQSGKAGRQMAHAYTYDALYRLVSATGTYTGADNKTASYTLAMGYDNMHRITSKRQILTQNNVQFDGTLNAGYDLTYTYGTDTGKKFQLANVKDVNYRTEETPSESENVNNSHAYEYDANGNLVYVNTSRTKRTELLTRKPQSAS
;
A
#
# COMPACT_ATOMS: atom_id res chain seq x y z
N MET A 1 -8.68 -13.29 -27.32
CA MET A 1 -9.79 -12.60 -26.65
C MET A 1 -11.04 -13.01 -27.41
N ASN A 2 -12.07 -13.54 -26.76
CA ASN A 2 -13.15 -14.25 -27.47
C ASN A 2 -14.47 -13.48 -27.54
N ARG A 3 -14.75 -12.55 -26.60
CA ARG A 3 -15.96 -11.70 -26.62
C ARG A 3 -15.80 -10.48 -25.72
N ILE A 4 -16.40 -9.36 -26.10
CA ILE A 4 -16.54 -8.16 -25.26
C ILE A 4 -18.00 -7.70 -25.32
N GLY A 5 -18.58 -7.38 -24.17
CA GLY A 5 -19.90 -6.75 -24.06
C GLY A 5 -19.78 -5.30 -23.63
N TYR A 6 -20.71 -4.47 -24.11
CA TYR A 6 -20.84 -3.06 -23.75
C TYR A 6 -22.30 -2.75 -23.39
N ASP A 7 -22.53 -1.73 -22.57
CA ASP A 7 -23.85 -1.16 -22.38
C ASP A 7 -24.12 0.01 -23.35
N LYS A 8 -25.31 0.62 -23.22
CA LYS A 8 -25.76 1.74 -24.06
C LYS A 8 -24.91 3.02 -23.96
N PHE A 9 -24.01 3.10 -22.98
CA PHE A 9 -23.07 4.19 -22.79
C PHE A 9 -21.65 3.80 -23.19
N GLU A 10 -21.49 2.68 -23.91
CA GLU A 10 -20.21 2.14 -24.36
C GLU A 10 -19.28 1.74 -23.21
N GLN A 11 -19.80 1.55 -22.01
CA GLN A 11 -19.03 1.01 -20.89
C GLN A 11 -19.02 -0.52 -20.98
N ARG A 12 -17.85 -1.12 -20.75
CA ARG A 12 -17.65 -2.56 -20.86
C ARG A 12 -18.44 -3.29 -19.77
N THR A 13 -19.33 -4.20 -20.13
CA THR A 13 -20.12 -5.01 -19.19
C THR A 13 -19.58 -6.42 -19.02
N ASN A 14 -18.86 -6.93 -20.02
CA ASN A 14 -18.36 -8.29 -20.04
C ASN A 14 -17.05 -8.42 -20.85
N LEU A 15 -16.17 -9.32 -20.43
CA LEU A 15 -14.96 -9.67 -21.16
C LEU A 15 -14.63 -11.15 -21.00
N LYS A 16 -14.66 -11.91 -22.10
CA LYS A 16 -14.31 -13.34 -22.12
C LYS A 16 -12.93 -13.57 -22.75
N TYR A 17 -12.06 -14.20 -21.99
CA TYR A 17 -10.68 -14.53 -22.37
C TYR A 17 -10.60 -15.90 -23.05
N CYS A 18 -9.49 -16.16 -23.76
CA CYS A 18 -9.26 -17.44 -24.45
C CYS A 18 -9.10 -18.62 -23.49
N ASN A 19 -8.62 -18.37 -22.26
CA ASN A 19 -8.51 -19.37 -21.22
C ASN A 19 -9.85 -19.70 -20.54
N GLY A 20 -10.96 -19.17 -21.04
CA GLY A 20 -12.31 -19.41 -20.51
C GLY A 20 -12.67 -18.53 -19.31
N ALA A 21 -11.75 -17.73 -18.77
CA ALA A 21 -12.06 -16.75 -17.74
C ALA A 21 -12.97 -15.65 -18.30
N GLU A 22 -13.87 -15.14 -17.47
CA GLU A 22 -14.84 -14.13 -17.85
C GLU A 22 -14.97 -13.07 -16.75
N THR A 23 -14.84 -11.80 -17.13
CA THR A 23 -14.99 -10.66 -16.23
C THR A 23 -16.31 -9.96 -16.48
N PHE A 24 -17.03 -9.64 -15.42
CA PHE A 24 -18.30 -8.93 -15.43
C PHE A 24 -18.14 -7.61 -14.68
N TYR A 25 -18.75 -6.56 -15.22
CA TYR A 25 -18.70 -5.20 -14.67
C TYR A 25 -20.12 -4.73 -14.42
N THR A 26 -20.39 -4.25 -13.21
CA THR A 26 -21.67 -3.61 -12.87
C THR A 26 -21.41 -2.17 -12.48
N TYR A 27 -22.21 -1.26 -13.02
CA TYR A 27 -22.06 0.17 -12.83
C TYR A 27 -23.23 0.75 -12.06
N ASP A 28 -22.96 1.79 -11.27
CA ASP A 28 -23.98 2.65 -10.69
C ASP A 28 -24.89 3.21 -11.79
N PRO A 29 -26.21 3.03 -11.71
CA PRO A 29 -27.12 3.41 -12.78
C PRO A 29 -27.14 4.92 -13.03
N GLN A 30 -26.89 5.75 -12.01
CA GLN A 30 -26.93 7.20 -12.08
C GLN A 30 -25.55 7.80 -12.37
N ARG A 31 -24.55 7.44 -11.57
CA ARG A 31 -23.20 8.02 -11.61
C ARG A 31 -22.24 7.30 -12.55
N ARG A 32 -22.62 6.12 -13.05
CA ARG A 32 -21.85 5.33 -14.02
C ARG A 32 -20.46 4.90 -13.51
N ARG A 33 -20.26 4.93 -12.19
CA ARG A 33 -19.05 4.41 -11.51
C ARG A 33 -19.14 2.90 -11.38
N LEU A 34 -18.02 2.20 -11.51
CA LEU A 34 -17.96 0.75 -11.36
C LEU A 34 -18.34 0.39 -9.92
N GLN A 35 -19.47 -0.29 -9.71
CA GLN A 35 -19.88 -0.76 -8.39
C GLN A 35 -19.31 -2.13 -8.07
N ASN A 36 -19.20 -3.01 -9.08
CA ASN A 36 -18.70 -4.36 -8.87
C ASN A 36 -17.91 -4.88 -10.06
N LEU A 37 -16.84 -5.64 -9.78
CA LEU A 37 -16.09 -6.40 -10.76
C LEU A 37 -15.96 -7.85 -10.31
N THR A 38 -16.57 -8.75 -11.07
CA THR A 38 -16.52 -10.19 -10.80
C THR A 38 -15.69 -10.88 -11.88
N VAL A 39 -14.78 -11.76 -11.50
CA VAL A 39 -14.04 -12.63 -12.42
C VAL A 39 -14.42 -14.07 -12.13
N ASN A 40 -14.89 -14.78 -13.14
CA ASN A 40 -15.25 -16.19 -13.07
C ASN A 40 -14.28 -17.00 -13.94
N SER A 41 -13.83 -18.14 -13.44
CA SER A 41 -12.97 -19.07 -14.18
C SER A 41 -13.21 -20.50 -13.72
N GLY A 42 -13.41 -21.42 -14.67
CA GLY A 42 -13.61 -22.84 -14.37
C GLY A 42 -14.77 -23.10 -13.40
N GLY A 43 -15.89 -22.38 -13.55
CA GLY A 43 -17.08 -22.50 -12.70
C GLY A 43 -16.99 -21.84 -11.32
N ASN A 44 -15.87 -21.16 -11.00
CA ASN A 44 -15.66 -20.50 -9.71
C ASN A 44 -15.48 -19.00 -9.86
N THR A 45 -15.97 -18.23 -8.89
CA THR A 45 -15.65 -16.80 -8.75
C THR A 45 -14.27 -16.64 -8.16
N THR A 46 -13.34 -16.10 -8.94
CA THR A 46 -11.95 -15.89 -8.52
C THR A 46 -11.72 -14.54 -7.87
N MET A 47 -12.56 -13.55 -8.19
CA MET A 47 -12.56 -12.19 -7.67
C MET A 47 -13.98 -11.62 -7.72
N ASP A 48 -14.37 -10.89 -6.70
CA ASP A 48 -15.66 -10.21 -6.60
C ASP A 48 -15.50 -8.89 -5.84
N ASN A 49 -14.96 -7.89 -6.53
CA ASN A 49 -14.59 -6.61 -5.94
C ASN A 49 -15.78 -5.64 -5.94
N ALA A 50 -16.33 -5.38 -4.77
CA ALA A 50 -17.30 -4.32 -4.54
C ALA A 50 -16.57 -3.00 -4.25
N TYR A 51 -16.93 -1.94 -4.96
CA TYR A 51 -16.35 -0.60 -4.84
C TYR A 51 -17.35 0.36 -4.21
N THR A 52 -16.87 1.18 -3.27
CA THR A 52 -17.65 2.30 -2.74
C THR A 52 -16.97 3.63 -3.01
N TYR A 53 -17.77 4.70 -3.04
CA TYR A 53 -17.31 6.02 -3.41
C TYR A 53 -17.90 7.10 -2.50
N ASP A 54 -17.18 8.20 -2.33
CA ASP A 54 -17.75 9.42 -1.78
C ASP A 54 -18.60 10.19 -2.81
N ALA A 55 -19.16 11.33 -2.40
CA ALA A 55 -20.03 12.14 -3.25
C ALA A 55 -19.32 12.71 -4.50
N VAL A 56 -18.00 12.88 -4.48
CA VAL A 56 -17.20 13.38 -5.61
C VAL A 56 -16.45 12.27 -6.35
N SER A 57 -16.80 11.01 -6.07
CA SER A 57 -16.24 9.81 -6.71
C SER A 57 -14.82 9.41 -6.32
N ASN A 58 -14.29 9.84 -5.16
CA ASN A 58 -13.12 9.17 -4.60
C ASN A 58 -13.51 7.76 -4.13
N VAL A 59 -12.65 6.77 -4.35
CA VAL A 59 -12.90 5.39 -3.91
C VAL A 59 -12.73 5.31 -2.39
N LEU A 60 -13.77 4.92 -1.66
CA LEU A 60 -13.71 4.76 -0.20
C LEU A 60 -13.34 3.35 0.22
N SER A 61 -13.72 2.33 -0.55
CA SER A 61 -13.34 0.95 -0.28
C SER A 61 -13.35 0.08 -1.52
N VAL A 62 -12.57 -1.01 -1.44
CA VAL A 62 -12.62 -2.14 -2.37
C VAL A 62 -12.64 -3.41 -1.54
N VAL A 63 -13.70 -4.19 -1.63
CA VAL A 63 -13.86 -5.44 -0.87
C VAL A 63 -14.04 -6.60 -1.84
N ASN A 64 -13.11 -7.55 -1.81
CA ASN A 64 -13.25 -8.81 -2.54
C ASN A 64 -14.06 -9.81 -1.71
N GLY A 65 -15.32 -10.01 -2.12
CA GLY A 65 -16.25 -10.95 -1.50
C GLY A 65 -16.09 -12.40 -1.96
N ALA A 66 -15.16 -12.70 -2.88
CA ALA A 66 -14.98 -14.06 -3.37
C ALA A 66 -14.57 -15.01 -2.22
N SER A 67 -15.24 -16.17 -2.14
CA SER A 67 -15.00 -17.17 -1.10
C SER A 67 -13.52 -17.56 -1.01
N VAL A 68 -13.06 -17.85 0.21
CA VAL A 68 -11.70 -18.36 0.45
C VAL A 68 -11.51 -19.64 -0.38
N PRO A 69 -10.41 -19.76 -1.15
CA PRO A 69 -10.19 -20.93 -1.99
C PRO A 69 -9.81 -22.16 -1.16
N GLN A 70 -9.81 -23.31 -1.83
CA GLN A 70 -9.29 -24.56 -1.25
C GLN A 70 -7.84 -24.40 -0.75
N SER A 71 -7.49 -25.21 0.26
CA SER A 71 -6.13 -25.32 0.82
C SER A 71 -5.05 -25.37 -0.27
N GLY A 72 -3.93 -24.68 -0.04
CA GLY A 72 -2.81 -24.61 -0.99
C GLY A 72 -3.01 -23.70 -2.21
N LYS A 73 -4.15 -22.99 -2.32
CA LYS A 73 -4.37 -21.98 -3.36
C LYS A 73 -4.22 -20.56 -2.79
N ALA A 74 -3.68 -19.64 -3.59
CA ALA A 74 -3.55 -18.24 -3.21
C ALA A 74 -4.91 -17.64 -2.84
N GLY A 75 -4.96 -16.95 -1.70
CA GLY A 75 -6.16 -16.40 -1.08
C GLY A 75 -6.89 -15.35 -1.90
N ARG A 76 -8.16 -15.13 -1.54
CA ARG A 76 -9.08 -14.33 -2.35
C ARG A 76 -9.70 -13.16 -1.58
N GLN A 77 -10.00 -13.30 -0.29
CA GLN A 77 -10.63 -12.21 0.45
C GLN A 77 -9.62 -11.11 0.73
N MET A 78 -9.95 -9.90 0.30
CA MET A 78 -9.20 -8.70 0.58
C MET A 78 -10.17 -7.56 0.83
N ALA A 79 -9.82 -6.64 1.71
CA ALA A 79 -10.58 -5.42 1.90
C ALA A 79 -9.61 -4.26 2.01
N HIS A 80 -9.90 -3.18 1.29
CA HIS A 80 -9.17 -1.92 1.39
C HIS A 80 -10.15 -0.82 1.77
N ALA A 81 -9.72 0.09 2.64
CA ALA A 81 -10.45 1.31 2.96
C ALA A 81 -9.54 2.52 2.80
N TYR A 82 -10.09 3.63 2.33
CA TYR A 82 -9.37 4.86 2.04
C TYR A 82 -10.09 6.04 2.67
N THR A 83 -9.30 6.99 3.18
CA THR A 83 -9.82 8.25 3.72
C THR A 83 -9.04 9.40 3.11
N TYR A 84 -9.75 10.50 2.88
CA TYR A 84 -9.22 11.68 2.20
C TYR A 84 -9.39 12.91 3.08
N ASP A 85 -8.51 13.88 2.93
CA ASP A 85 -8.73 15.22 3.48
C ASP A 85 -9.73 16.03 2.65
N ALA A 86 -10.02 17.26 3.08
CA ALA A 86 -10.94 18.17 2.39
C ALA A 86 -10.47 18.58 0.98
N LEU A 87 -9.21 18.36 0.63
CA LEU A 87 -8.64 18.60 -0.71
C LEU A 87 -8.58 17.31 -1.54
N TYR A 88 -9.23 16.24 -1.08
CA TYR A 88 -9.30 14.93 -1.72
C TYR A 88 -7.94 14.24 -1.88
N ARG A 89 -7.00 14.53 -0.98
CA ARG A 89 -5.72 13.80 -0.90
C ARG A 89 -5.87 12.65 0.07
N LEU A 90 -5.36 11.48 -0.30
CA LEU A 90 -5.37 10.28 0.55
C LEU A 90 -4.58 10.56 1.84
N VAL A 91 -5.22 10.49 3.01
CA VAL A 91 -4.58 10.68 4.33
C VAL A 91 -4.39 9.39 5.10
N SER A 92 -5.25 8.39 4.89
CA SER A 92 -5.01 7.05 5.42
C SER A 92 -5.61 5.97 4.53
N ALA A 93 -4.98 4.79 4.57
CA ALA A 93 -5.52 3.59 3.98
C ALA A 93 -5.29 2.39 4.90
N THR A 94 -6.22 1.45 4.89
CA THR A 94 -6.03 0.13 5.49
C THR A 94 -6.22 -0.95 4.44
N GLY A 95 -5.61 -2.10 4.67
CA GLY A 95 -5.85 -3.28 3.87
C GLY A 95 -5.82 -4.53 4.72
N THR A 96 -6.66 -5.51 4.39
CA THR A 96 -6.62 -6.85 4.94
C THR A 96 -6.63 -7.88 3.82
N TYR A 97 -6.10 -9.04 4.13
CA TYR A 97 -6.08 -10.21 3.27
C TYR A 97 -6.32 -11.45 4.12
N THR A 98 -7.20 -12.33 3.64
CA THR A 98 -7.44 -13.66 4.19
C THR A 98 -7.37 -14.67 3.06
N GLY A 99 -6.40 -15.57 3.18
CA GLY A 99 -6.20 -16.68 2.27
C GLY A 99 -6.56 -18.02 2.87
N ALA A 100 -6.34 -19.06 2.05
CA ALA A 100 -6.43 -20.44 2.53
C ALA A 100 -5.41 -20.69 3.65
N ASP A 101 -5.62 -21.76 4.42
CA ASP A 101 -4.67 -22.22 5.44
C ASP A 101 -4.37 -21.19 6.54
N ASN A 102 -5.38 -20.40 6.92
CA ASN A 102 -5.28 -19.33 7.93
C ASN A 102 -4.23 -18.25 7.63
N LYS A 103 -3.89 -18.08 6.33
CA LYS A 103 -2.98 -17.03 5.90
C LYS A 103 -3.64 -15.68 6.01
N THR A 104 -3.02 -14.75 6.71
CA THR A 104 -3.55 -13.39 6.84
C THR A 104 -2.48 -12.35 6.59
N ALA A 105 -2.89 -11.19 6.11
CA ALA A 105 -2.04 -10.01 6.09
C ALA A 105 -2.88 -8.77 6.31
N SER A 106 -2.26 -7.72 6.84
CA SER A 106 -2.88 -6.42 6.97
C SER A 106 -1.84 -5.32 6.85
N TYR A 107 -2.26 -4.16 6.36
CA TYR A 107 -1.48 -2.95 6.43
C TYR A 107 -2.29 -1.76 6.91
N THR A 108 -1.59 -0.78 7.47
CA THR A 108 -2.07 0.59 7.63
C THR A 108 -1.09 1.55 6.95
N LEU A 109 -1.63 2.61 6.36
CA LEU A 109 -0.89 3.68 5.72
C LEU A 109 -1.41 5.01 6.26
N ALA A 110 -0.51 5.91 6.62
CA ALA A 110 -0.81 7.30 6.95
C ALA A 110 0.05 8.22 6.06
N MET A 111 -0.56 9.27 5.53
CA MET A 111 0.06 10.26 4.65
C MET A 111 -0.09 11.66 5.24
N GLY A 112 1.00 12.41 5.27
CA GLY A 112 1.01 13.83 5.62
C GLY A 112 1.31 14.69 4.40
N TYR A 113 0.69 15.88 4.35
CA TYR A 113 0.96 16.87 3.32
C TYR A 113 1.08 18.26 3.94
N ASP A 114 1.76 19.16 3.23
CA ASP A 114 1.71 20.59 3.55
C ASP A 114 0.71 21.36 2.68
N ASN A 115 0.65 22.68 2.90
CA ASN A 115 -0.22 23.60 2.17
C ASN A 115 0.18 23.78 0.69
N MET A 116 1.36 23.31 0.30
CA MET A 116 1.81 23.30 -1.10
C MET A 116 1.55 21.95 -1.79
N HIS A 117 0.75 21.07 -1.16
CA HIS A 117 0.41 19.73 -1.67
C HIS A 117 1.61 18.77 -1.78
N ARG A 118 2.72 19.08 -1.12
CA ARG A 118 3.88 18.19 -1.06
C ARG A 118 3.66 17.16 0.04
N ILE A 119 4.12 15.93 -0.17
CA ILE A 119 4.06 14.88 0.85
C ILE A 119 5.11 15.21 1.90
N THR A 120 4.74 15.29 3.17
CA THR A 120 5.67 15.56 4.29
C THR A 120 5.95 14.32 5.10
N SER A 121 5.01 13.37 5.15
CA SER A 121 5.21 12.08 5.81
C SER A 121 4.49 10.95 5.09
N LYS A 122 5.06 9.74 5.21
CA LYS A 122 4.43 8.51 4.77
C LYS A 122 4.82 7.38 5.72
N ARG A 123 3.86 6.88 6.48
CA ARG A 123 4.07 5.79 7.44
C ARG A 123 3.25 4.59 7.03
N GLN A 124 3.90 3.44 6.87
CA GLN A 124 3.22 2.18 6.58
C GLN A 124 3.63 1.11 7.58
N ILE A 125 2.65 0.37 8.08
CA ILE A 125 2.83 -0.78 8.96
C ILE A 125 2.19 -1.98 8.27
N LEU A 126 2.91 -3.08 8.15
CA LEU A 126 2.47 -4.34 7.56
C LEU A 126 2.69 -5.46 8.59
N THR A 127 1.66 -6.31 8.75
CA THR A 127 1.75 -7.58 9.47
C THR A 127 1.20 -8.68 8.59
N GLN A 128 1.90 -9.80 8.50
CA GLN A 128 1.40 -11.01 7.84
C GLN A 128 1.64 -12.23 8.71
N ASN A 129 0.80 -13.24 8.55
CA ASN A 129 0.89 -14.53 9.25
C ASN A 129 0.75 -15.68 8.25
N ASN A 130 1.70 -16.61 8.26
CA ASN A 130 1.75 -17.83 7.43
C ASN A 130 1.76 -17.57 5.90
N VAL A 131 2.04 -16.34 5.46
CA VAL A 131 1.97 -15.97 4.04
C VAL A 131 3.23 -16.41 3.28
N GLN A 132 4.40 -15.93 3.70
CA GLN A 132 5.69 -16.22 3.05
C GLN A 132 6.38 -17.45 3.65
N PHE A 133 6.17 -17.69 4.93
CA PHE A 133 6.73 -18.77 5.73
C PHE A 133 5.81 -19.00 6.93
N ASP A 134 5.98 -20.12 7.63
CA ASP A 134 5.22 -20.44 8.84
C ASP A 134 5.65 -19.52 9.98
N GLY A 135 4.76 -18.63 10.41
CA GLY A 135 5.07 -17.59 11.39
C GLY A 135 4.55 -16.21 11.01
N THR A 136 4.88 -15.23 11.85
CA THR A 136 4.51 -13.82 11.66
C THR A 136 5.68 -13.03 11.07
N LEU A 137 5.39 -12.12 10.15
CA LEU A 137 6.33 -11.10 9.70
C LEU A 137 5.69 -9.74 9.92
N ASN A 138 6.42 -8.85 10.58
CA ASN A 138 6.14 -7.44 10.68
C ASN A 138 7.16 -6.66 9.85
N ALA A 139 6.68 -5.71 9.05
CA ALA A 139 7.54 -4.80 8.32
C ALA A 139 6.88 -3.43 8.26
N GLY A 140 7.68 -2.38 8.14
CA GLY A 140 7.14 -1.05 8.04
C GLY A 140 8.21 -0.01 7.79
N TYR A 141 7.75 1.20 7.52
CA TYR A 141 8.59 2.36 7.36
C TYR A 141 7.88 3.61 7.83
N ASP A 142 8.66 4.59 8.26
CA ASP A 142 8.24 5.96 8.52
C ASP A 142 9.15 6.91 7.73
N LEU A 143 8.58 7.49 6.68
CA LEU A 143 9.27 8.42 5.79
C LEU A 143 8.94 9.85 6.19
N THR A 144 9.97 10.67 6.35
CA THR A 144 9.84 12.12 6.49
C THR A 144 10.50 12.81 5.31
N TYR A 145 9.76 13.69 4.66
CA TYR A 145 10.17 14.40 3.46
C TYR A 145 10.45 15.87 3.79
N THR A 146 11.58 16.38 3.34
CA THR A 146 11.87 17.81 3.36
C THR A 146 12.15 18.30 1.96
N TYR A 147 11.92 19.59 1.73
CA TYR A 147 12.04 20.23 0.43
C TYR A 147 12.91 21.47 0.52
N GLY A 148 13.38 21.94 -0.63
CA GLY A 148 14.11 23.20 -0.74
C GLY A 148 13.32 24.37 -0.16
N THR A 149 14.03 25.30 0.48
CA THR A 149 13.45 26.48 1.11
C THR A 149 13.61 27.75 0.26
N ASP A 150 14.59 27.76 -0.65
CA ASP A 150 14.83 28.88 -1.55
C ASP A 150 13.65 29.14 -2.49
N THR A 151 13.49 30.40 -2.88
CA THR A 151 12.57 30.81 -3.95
C THR A 151 12.84 30.01 -5.21
N GLY A 152 11.80 29.45 -5.82
CA GLY A 152 11.90 28.58 -7.01
C GLY A 152 12.27 27.12 -6.72
N LYS A 153 12.73 26.78 -5.51
CA LYS A 153 13.17 25.41 -5.15
C LYS A 153 12.20 24.67 -4.23
N LYS A 154 11.05 25.26 -3.90
CA LYS A 154 10.08 24.68 -2.96
C LYS A 154 9.53 23.30 -3.38
N PHE A 155 9.63 22.91 -4.64
CA PHE A 155 9.21 21.57 -5.08
C PHE A 155 10.38 20.60 -5.30
N GLN A 156 11.62 21.05 -5.09
CA GLN A 156 12.79 20.18 -5.08
C GLN A 156 12.81 19.43 -3.75
N LEU A 157 12.80 18.11 -3.83
CA LEU A 157 12.94 17.24 -2.67
C LEU A 157 14.36 17.42 -2.13
N ALA A 158 14.52 17.79 -0.86
CA ALA A 158 15.84 18.00 -0.26
C ALA A 158 16.33 16.73 0.44
N ASN A 159 15.46 16.10 1.23
CA ASN A 159 15.80 14.88 1.93
C ASN A 159 14.59 13.96 2.11
N VAL A 160 14.85 12.66 2.12
CA VAL A 160 13.93 11.64 2.64
C VAL A 160 14.64 10.87 3.74
N LYS A 161 14.21 11.10 4.98
CA LYS A 161 14.55 10.24 6.11
C LYS A 161 13.64 9.02 6.07
N ASP A 162 14.20 7.84 6.22
CA ASP A 162 13.50 6.57 6.15
C ASP A 162 13.85 5.74 7.38
N VAL A 163 12.92 5.59 8.31
CA VAL A 163 13.06 4.69 9.46
C VAL A 163 12.27 3.44 9.16
N ASN A 164 12.94 2.36 8.77
CA ASN A 164 12.28 1.11 8.42
C ASN A 164 12.71 -0.06 9.29
N TYR A 165 11.87 -1.08 9.33
CA TYR A 165 12.13 -2.31 10.06
C TYR A 165 11.53 -3.51 9.32
N ARG A 166 12.08 -4.68 9.63
CA ARG A 166 11.55 -5.99 9.23
C ARG A 166 11.93 -6.99 10.32
N THR A 167 10.94 -7.61 10.94
CA THR A 167 11.14 -8.55 12.05
C THR A 167 10.06 -9.61 12.10
N GLU A 168 10.39 -10.78 12.62
CA GLU A 168 9.45 -11.88 12.89
C GLU A 168 8.88 -11.78 14.31
N GLU A 169 9.44 -10.89 15.13
CA GLU A 169 9.01 -10.62 16.50
C GLU A 169 8.04 -9.42 16.56
N THR A 170 7.64 -9.06 17.78
CA THR A 170 6.87 -7.82 18.01
C THR A 170 7.74 -6.61 17.64
N PRO A 171 7.26 -5.69 16.77
CA PRO A 171 8.05 -4.52 16.37
C PRO A 171 8.50 -3.69 17.58
N SER A 172 9.78 -3.38 17.59
CA SER A 172 10.42 -2.49 18.57
C SER A 172 11.39 -1.56 17.84
N GLU A 173 11.82 -0.49 18.52
CA GLU A 173 12.76 0.46 17.92
C GLU A 173 14.17 -0.13 17.69
N SER A 174 14.52 -1.27 18.30
CA SER A 174 15.85 -1.87 18.16
C SER A 174 16.09 -2.43 16.75
N GLU A 175 15.03 -2.85 16.05
CA GLU A 175 15.12 -3.32 14.66
C GLU A 175 15.11 -2.21 13.62
N ASN A 176 14.92 -0.95 14.05
CA ASN A 176 14.86 0.19 13.14
C ASN A 176 16.24 0.43 12.47
N VAL A 177 16.21 0.48 11.16
CA VAL A 177 17.27 0.96 10.30
C VAL A 177 16.93 2.38 9.89
N ASN A 178 17.83 3.32 10.19
CA ASN A 178 17.69 4.72 9.80
C ASN A 178 18.46 4.93 8.50
N ASN A 179 17.72 5.18 7.42
CA ASN A 179 18.27 5.60 6.14
C ASN A 179 17.97 7.08 5.88
N SER A 180 18.75 7.67 4.99
CA SER A 180 18.53 9.02 4.52
C SER A 180 18.94 9.11 3.06
N HIS A 181 18.16 9.84 2.26
CA HIS A 181 18.45 10.15 0.87
C HIS A 181 18.44 11.67 0.72
N ALA A 182 19.61 12.30 0.59
CA ALA A 182 19.73 13.73 0.33
C ALA A 182 19.91 13.96 -1.18
N TYR A 183 19.11 14.86 -1.74
CA TYR A 183 19.06 15.11 -3.18
C TYR A 183 19.74 16.42 -3.52
N GLU A 184 20.59 16.41 -4.54
CA GLU A 184 21.36 17.57 -4.99
C GLU A 184 21.00 17.91 -6.43
N TYR A 185 20.90 19.21 -6.69
CA TYR A 185 20.46 19.74 -7.98
C TYR A 185 21.50 20.72 -8.54
N ASP A 186 21.60 20.78 -9.87
CA ASP A 186 22.35 21.84 -10.53
C ASP A 186 21.59 23.19 -10.47
N ALA A 187 22.22 24.25 -10.99
CA ALA A 187 21.63 25.59 -11.03
C ALA A 187 20.36 25.68 -11.90
N ASN A 188 20.17 24.76 -12.84
CA ASN A 188 18.97 24.68 -13.68
C ASN A 188 17.84 23.88 -13.03
N GLY A 189 18.09 23.28 -11.85
CA GLY A 189 17.13 22.47 -11.11
C GLY A 189 17.06 21.02 -11.56
N ASN A 190 18.04 20.52 -12.34
CA ASN A 190 18.14 19.11 -12.67
C ASN A 190 18.75 18.33 -11.50
N LEU A 191 18.19 17.17 -11.18
CA LEU A 191 18.77 16.27 -10.18
C LEU A 191 20.11 15.74 -10.68
N VAL A 192 21.19 15.95 -9.91
CA VAL A 192 22.55 15.52 -10.28
C VAL A 192 23.08 14.44 -9.37
N TYR A 193 22.64 14.38 -8.11
CA TYR A 193 23.14 13.38 -7.16
C TYR A 193 22.12 13.04 -6.07
N VAL A 194 22.23 11.83 -5.54
CA VAL A 194 21.48 11.38 -4.36
C VAL A 194 22.47 10.74 -3.39
N ASN A 195 22.72 11.41 -2.27
CA ASN A 195 23.58 10.92 -1.21
C ASN A 195 22.77 10.04 -0.25
N THR A 196 23.18 8.79 -0.10
CA THR A 196 22.49 7.81 0.75
C THR A 196 23.31 7.47 1.98
N SER A 197 22.71 7.53 3.17
CA SER A 197 23.32 7.06 4.41
C SER A 197 22.46 5.99 5.08
N ARG A 198 23.09 5.06 5.81
CA ARG A 198 22.41 4.01 6.57
C ARG A 198 23.05 3.84 7.94
N THR A 199 22.23 3.75 8.99
CA THR A 199 22.67 3.46 10.36
C THR A 199 21.69 2.51 11.03
N LYS A 200 22.19 1.38 11.55
CA LYS A 200 21.41 0.49 12.43
C LYS A 200 21.69 0.88 13.87
N ARG A 201 20.65 0.99 14.71
CA ARG A 201 20.84 1.19 16.15
C ARG A 201 21.34 -0.12 16.76
N THR A 202 22.60 -0.17 17.15
CA THR A 202 23.14 -1.32 17.91
C THR A 202 22.92 -1.04 19.39
N GLU A 203 22.29 -1.94 20.13
CA GLU A 203 22.25 -1.86 21.59
C GLU A 203 23.68 -1.92 22.14
N LEU A 204 24.10 -0.89 22.86
CA LEU A 204 25.32 -0.94 23.67
C LEU A 204 25.09 -1.96 24.78
N LEU A 205 25.62 -3.18 24.60
CA LEU A 205 25.84 -4.11 25.71
C LEU A 205 26.78 -3.44 26.71
N THR A 206 26.24 -2.78 27.73
CA THR A 206 27.00 -2.40 28.91
C THR A 206 27.49 -3.68 29.59
N ARG A 207 28.73 -4.09 29.30
CA ARG A 207 29.47 -5.04 30.14
C ARG A 207 29.56 -4.43 31.53
N LYS A 208 28.81 -4.98 32.49
CA LYS A 208 29.09 -4.74 33.91
C LYS A 208 30.52 -5.23 34.20
N PRO A 209 31.37 -4.45 34.88
CA PRO A 209 32.65 -4.96 35.35
C PRO A 209 32.38 -6.06 36.38
N GLN A 210 32.85 -7.27 36.12
CA GLN A 210 32.97 -8.30 37.14
C GLN A 210 34.06 -7.84 38.10
N SER A 211 33.67 -7.46 39.32
CA SER A 211 34.59 -7.32 40.44
C SER A 211 35.13 -8.71 40.78
N ALA A 212 36.44 -8.87 40.71
CA ALA A 212 37.11 -10.03 41.28
C ALA A 212 36.98 -9.98 42.81
N SER A 213 36.59 -11.10 43.40
CA SER A 213 36.76 -11.45 44.81
C SER A 213 37.26 -12.88 44.87
#